data_AF-A0A1J8QL71-F1
#
_entry.id   AF-A0A1J8QL71-F1
#
_cell.length_a   1.000
_cell.length_b   1.000
_cell.length_c   1.000
_cell.angle_alpha   90.00
_cell.angle_beta   90.00
_cell.angle_gamma   90.00
#
_symmetry.space_group_name_H-M   'P 1'
#
loop_
_entity.id
_entity.type
_entity.pdbx_description
1 polymer ?
#
loop_
_entity_poly.entity_id
_entity_poly.type
_entity_poly.pdbx_seq_one_letter_code
_entity_poly.pdbx_strand_id
1 'polypeptide(L)'
;MHSLREVYYSVIAKLPDAQIPCCRTFVKWNSFGCKFASLAEGGMVYLLLIIVGLDLCWSVAKASHRRVLWEVAKLLRAPDDSFSGYLIQSNIIPSVAYLRARLPISLPDLPTKVDCSDLGASDAYFGCVKGK
;
A
#
# COMPACT_ATOMS: atom_id res chain seq x y z
N MET A 1 -0.10 17.66 -12.97
CA MET A 1 0.32 16.23 -12.91
C MET A 1 1.39 15.97 -13.96
N HIS A 2 2.62 15.65 -13.55
CA HIS A 2 3.66 15.15 -14.45
C HIS A 2 3.36 13.72 -14.88
N SER A 3 3.59 13.38 -16.14
CA SER A 3 3.47 11.98 -16.57
C SER A 3 4.55 11.11 -15.92
N LEU A 4 4.27 9.83 -15.65
CA LEU A 4 5.28 8.90 -15.11
C LEU A 4 6.54 8.81 -15.99
N ARG A 5 6.38 9.11 -17.29
CA ARG A 5 7.50 9.20 -18.23
C ARG A 5 8.34 10.45 -17.99
N GLU A 6 7.73 11.61 -17.74
CA GLU A 6 8.47 12.82 -17.35
C GLU A 6 9.24 12.62 -16.06
N VAL A 7 8.63 12.01 -15.04
CA VAL A 7 9.31 11.68 -13.77
C VAL A 7 10.50 10.75 -14.02
N TYR A 8 10.32 9.75 -14.88
CA TYR A 8 11.40 8.84 -15.25
C TYR A 8 12.58 9.57 -15.90
N TYR A 9 12.35 10.39 -16.93
CA TYR A 9 13.44 11.07 -17.65
C TYR A 9 14.06 12.21 -16.84
N SER A 10 13.30 12.87 -15.97
CA SER A 10 13.80 14.00 -15.18
C SER A 10 14.61 13.57 -13.96
N VAL A 11 14.25 12.45 -13.34
CA VAL A 11 14.84 11.98 -12.06
C VAL A 11 15.54 10.64 -12.21
N ILE A 12 14.80 9.59 -12.59
CA ILE A 12 15.28 8.20 -12.53
C ILE A 12 16.40 7.93 -13.54
N ALA A 13 16.27 8.47 -14.74
CA ALA A 13 17.26 8.31 -15.81
C ALA A 13 18.59 9.04 -15.54
N LYS A 14 18.63 9.92 -14.52
CA LYS A 14 19.82 10.69 -14.14
C LYS A 14 20.53 10.14 -12.92
N LEU A 15 20.03 9.05 -12.34
CA LEU A 15 20.66 8.41 -11.18
C LEU A 15 22.01 7.78 -11.58
N PRO A 16 23.07 7.94 -10.78
CA PRO A 16 24.38 7.41 -11.12
C PRO A 16 24.49 5.92 -10.77
N ASP A 17 24.01 4.98 -11.61
CA ASP A 17 24.50 3.58 -11.62
C ASP A 17 23.91 2.68 -12.74
N ALA A 18 24.49 1.47 -12.87
CA ALA A 18 24.19 0.42 -13.84
C ALA A 18 22.85 -0.34 -13.64
N GLN A 19 22.04 0.00 -12.63
CA GLN A 19 20.74 -0.64 -12.36
C GLN A 19 19.53 0.26 -12.64
N ILE A 20 19.68 1.31 -13.46
CA ILE A 20 18.53 2.12 -13.87
C ILE A 20 17.54 1.21 -14.63
N PRO A 21 16.34 0.96 -14.09
CA PRO A 21 15.35 0.16 -14.78
C PRO A 21 14.93 0.90 -16.04
N CYS A 22 14.71 0.22 -17.15
CA CYS A 22 14.17 0.91 -18.33
C CYS A 22 12.81 1.55 -18.00
N CYS A 23 12.43 2.62 -18.72
CA CYS A 23 11.18 3.36 -18.46
C CYS A 23 9.96 2.44 -18.34
N ARG A 24 9.88 1.39 -19.16
CA ARG A 24 8.81 0.38 -19.11
C ARG A 24 8.80 -0.39 -17.78
N THR A 25 9.97 -0.82 -17.31
CA THR A 25 10.13 -1.50 -16.01
C THR A 25 9.77 -0.57 -14.86
N PHE A 26 10.22 0.69 -14.91
CA PHE A 26 9.84 1.71 -13.92
C PHE A 26 8.33 1.92 -13.85
N VAL A 27 7.66 2.11 -14.99
CA VAL A 27 6.20 2.29 -15.04
C VAL A 27 5.47 1.04 -14.50
N LYS A 28 5.99 -0.15 -14.81
CA LYS A 28 5.44 -1.42 -14.29
C LYS A 28 5.61 -1.51 -12.77
N TRP A 29 6.78 -1.20 -12.25
CA TRP A 29 7.05 -1.19 -10.80
C TRP A 29 6.21 -0.15 -10.08
N ASN A 30 6.06 1.05 -10.64
CA ASN A 30 5.18 2.07 -10.08
C ASN A 30 3.72 1.58 -10.04
N SER A 31 3.24 0.95 -11.11
CA SER A 31 1.89 0.36 -11.14
C SER A 31 1.71 -0.71 -10.05
N PHE A 32 2.70 -1.57 -9.83
CA PHE A 32 2.69 -2.54 -8.74
C PHE A 32 2.73 -1.86 -7.37
N GLY A 33 3.62 -0.89 -7.17
CA GLY A 33 3.70 -0.10 -5.95
C GLY A 33 2.38 0.57 -5.60
N CYS A 34 1.67 1.15 -6.57
CA CYS A 34 0.35 1.74 -6.35
C CYS A 34 -0.71 0.74 -5.86
N LYS A 35 -0.63 -0.54 -6.28
CA LYS A 35 -1.54 -1.59 -5.80
C LYS A 35 -1.31 -1.88 -4.31
N PHE A 36 -0.06 -2.06 -3.91
CA PHE A 36 0.32 -2.27 -2.52
C PHE A 36 0.06 -1.04 -1.66
N ALA A 37 0.34 0.16 -2.19
CA ALA A 37 0.03 1.42 -1.52
C ALA A 37 -1.48 1.57 -1.28
N SER A 38 -2.34 1.18 -2.22
CA SER A 38 -3.80 1.24 -2.03
C SER A 38 -4.27 0.29 -0.92
N LEU A 39 -3.64 -0.88 -0.77
CA LEU A 39 -3.92 -1.81 0.34
C LEU A 39 -3.41 -1.27 1.67
N ALA A 40 -2.21 -0.65 1.68
CA ALA A 40 -1.62 -0.03 2.85
C ALA A 40 -2.36 1.26 3.28
N GLU A 41 -2.99 1.97 2.34
CA GLU A 41 -3.89 3.12 2.57
C GLU A 41 -5.05 2.73 3.51
N GLY A 42 -5.34 1.43 3.65
CA GLY A 42 -6.25 0.86 4.66
C GLY A 42 -5.77 0.99 6.10
N GLY A 43 -4.73 1.78 6.39
CA GLY A 43 -4.18 1.95 7.72
C GLY A 43 -3.44 0.72 8.21
N MET A 44 -2.90 -0.13 7.32
CA MET A 44 -2.25 -1.37 7.74
C MET A 44 -0.94 -1.58 6.98
N VAL A 45 0.10 -0.81 7.29
CA VAL A 45 1.44 -1.06 6.71
C VAL A 45 1.92 -2.49 7.01
N TYR A 46 1.52 -3.04 8.15
CA TYR A 46 1.74 -4.43 8.55
C TYR A 46 1.08 -5.45 7.61
N LEU A 47 0.04 -5.07 6.86
CA LEU A 47 -0.54 -5.91 5.82
C LEU A 47 0.47 -6.21 4.71
N LEU A 48 1.38 -5.28 4.41
CA LEU A 48 2.47 -5.53 3.47
C LEU A 48 3.42 -6.62 4.00
N LEU A 49 3.70 -6.62 5.30
CA LEU A 49 4.50 -7.68 5.93
C LEU A 49 3.80 -9.04 5.88
N ILE A 50 2.49 -9.08 6.09
CA ILE A 50 1.70 -10.31 5.94
C ILE A 50 1.73 -10.79 4.49
N ILE A 51 1.54 -9.89 3.52
CA ILE A 51 1.59 -10.23 2.09
C ILE A 51 2.95 -10.80 1.71
N VAL A 52 4.05 -10.20 2.18
CA VAL A 52 5.41 -10.70 1.93
C VAL A 52 5.65 -12.02 2.65
N GLY A 53 5.27 -12.13 3.92
CA GLY A 53 5.46 -13.34 4.73
C GLY A 53 4.66 -14.55 4.25
N LEU A 54 3.54 -14.32 3.57
CA LEU A 54 2.71 -15.36 2.95
C LEU A 54 3.01 -15.57 1.45
N ASP A 55 4.05 -14.94 0.92
CA ASP A 55 4.42 -14.98 -0.51
C ASP A 55 3.26 -14.61 -1.48
N LEU A 56 2.40 -13.69 -1.05
CA LEU A 56 1.23 -13.24 -1.81
C LEU A 56 1.56 -12.11 -2.79
N CYS A 57 2.81 -11.64 -2.83
CA CYS A 57 3.26 -10.53 -3.67
C CYS A 57 2.86 -10.72 -5.14
N TRP A 58 3.06 -11.92 -5.69
CA TRP A 58 2.71 -12.22 -7.08
C TRP A 58 1.21 -12.30 -7.31
N SER A 59 0.46 -12.86 -6.36
CA SER A 59 -1.00 -12.94 -6.41
C SER A 59 -1.63 -11.55 -6.41
N VAL A 60 -1.15 -10.65 -5.54
CA VAL A 60 -1.59 -9.26 -5.47
C VAL A 60 -1.15 -8.46 -6.70
N ALA A 61 0.08 -8.67 -7.18
CA ALA A 61 0.58 -7.99 -8.38
C ALA A 61 -0.21 -8.38 -9.65
N LYS A 62 -0.60 -9.67 -9.76
CA LYS A 62 -1.40 -10.20 -10.87
C LYS A 62 -2.88 -9.87 -10.79
N ALA A 63 -3.40 -9.48 -9.61
CA ALA A 63 -4.77 -9.00 -9.46
C ALA A 63 -5.03 -7.90 -10.48
N SER A 64 -5.80 -8.23 -11.52
CA SER A 64 -5.78 -7.52 -12.79
C SER A 64 -6.59 -6.21 -12.72
N HIS A 65 -7.55 -6.16 -11.80
CA HIS A 65 -8.44 -5.02 -11.63
C HIS A 65 -8.13 -4.23 -10.37
N ARG A 66 -7.74 -2.97 -10.56
CA ARG A 66 -7.62 -1.95 -9.51
C ARG A 66 -8.87 -1.88 -8.62
N ARG A 67 -10.06 -2.14 -9.19
CA ARG A 67 -11.34 -2.17 -8.46
C ARG A 67 -11.37 -3.28 -7.39
N VAL A 68 -10.82 -4.45 -7.66
CA VAL A 68 -10.79 -5.55 -6.67
C VAL A 68 -9.95 -5.16 -5.46
N LEU A 69 -8.75 -4.61 -5.70
CA LEU A 69 -7.88 -4.13 -4.62
C LEU A 69 -8.48 -2.97 -3.85
N TRP A 70 -9.24 -2.11 -4.52
CA TRP A 70 -9.98 -1.02 -3.88
C TRP A 70 -11.09 -1.53 -2.96
N GLU A 71 -11.89 -2.50 -3.41
CA GLU A 71 -12.94 -3.08 -2.56
C GLU A 71 -12.36 -3.89 -1.39
N VAL A 72 -11.24 -4.59 -1.60
CA VAL A 72 -10.50 -5.25 -0.52
C VAL A 72 -9.98 -4.20 0.48
N ALA A 73 -9.39 -3.10 0.01
CA ALA A 73 -8.95 -2.02 0.88
C ALA A 73 -10.11 -1.40 1.69
N LYS A 74 -11.28 -1.22 1.07
CA LYS A 74 -12.49 -0.75 1.76
C LYS A 74 -12.96 -1.73 2.84
N LEU A 75 -13.04 -3.02 2.53
CA LEU A 75 -13.39 -4.07 3.50
C LEU A 75 -12.38 -4.16 4.64
N LEU A 76 -11.10 -3.93 4.37
CA LEU A 76 -10.06 -3.89 5.40
C LEU A 76 -10.19 -2.67 6.33
N ARG A 77 -10.67 -1.53 5.83
CA ARG A 77 -10.94 -0.32 6.62
C ARG A 77 -12.22 -0.44 7.44
N ALA A 78 -13.29 -0.93 6.83
CA ALA A 78 -14.60 -1.04 7.44
C ALA A 78 -15.15 -2.43 7.11
N PRO A 79 -14.78 -3.46 7.90
CA PRO A 79 -15.29 -4.80 7.69
C PRO A 79 -16.80 -4.80 7.92
N ASP A 80 -17.54 -5.36 6.97
CA ASP A 80 -18.99 -5.54 7.06
C ASP A 80 -19.35 -6.90 7.69
N ASP A 81 -20.65 -7.20 7.76
CA ASP A 81 -21.16 -8.48 8.30
C ASP A 81 -21.04 -9.64 7.29
N SER A 82 -20.34 -9.45 6.18
CA SER A 82 -20.09 -10.52 5.21
C SER A 82 -19.11 -11.55 5.77
N PHE A 83 -19.06 -12.74 5.15
CA PHE A 83 -18.05 -13.74 5.47
C PHE A 83 -16.61 -13.19 5.38
N SER A 84 -16.34 -12.34 4.37
CA SER A 84 -15.04 -11.70 4.21
C SER A 84 -14.77 -10.67 5.32
N GLY A 85 -15.77 -9.88 5.71
CA GLY A 85 -15.67 -8.97 6.84
C GLY A 85 -15.40 -9.70 8.15
N TYR A 86 -16.09 -10.81 8.40
CA TYR A 86 -15.82 -11.68 9.56
C TYR A 86 -14.38 -12.20 9.56
N LEU A 87 -13.85 -12.67 8.43
CA LEU A 87 -12.45 -13.13 8.33
C LEU A 87 -11.45 -12.00 8.64
N ILE A 88 -11.74 -10.78 8.17
CA ILE A 88 -10.90 -9.61 8.45
C ILE A 88 -10.91 -9.31 9.96
N GLN A 89 -12.08 -9.26 10.58
CA GLN A 89 -12.23 -8.98 12.01
C GLN A 89 -11.60 -10.05 12.90
N SER A 90 -11.78 -11.33 12.56
CA SER A 90 -11.34 -12.46 13.38
C SER A 90 -9.87 -12.85 13.20
N ASN A 91 -9.28 -12.60 12.03
CA ASN A 91 -7.92 -13.05 11.72
C ASN A 91 -6.97 -11.91 11.35
N ILE A 92 -7.35 -11.06 10.37
CA ILE A 92 -6.43 -10.07 9.80
C ILE A 92 -6.14 -8.96 10.80
N ILE A 93 -7.17 -8.35 11.40
CA ILE A 93 -7.01 -7.27 12.38
C ILE A 93 -6.19 -7.74 13.60
N PRO A 94 -6.51 -8.89 14.24
CA PRO A 94 -5.70 -9.41 15.34
C PRO A 94 -4.24 -9.71 14.94
N SER A 95 -4.01 -10.25 13.74
CA SER A 95 -2.65 -10.52 13.25
C SER A 95 -1.85 -9.24 13.06
N VAL A 96 -2.48 -8.20 12.50
CA VAL A 96 -1.85 -6.87 12.35
C VAL A 96 -1.57 -6.24 13.70
N ALA A 97 -2.51 -6.32 14.65
CA ALA A 97 -2.31 -5.82 16.01
C ALA A 97 -1.14 -6.53 16.72
N TYR A 98 -1.05 -7.86 16.58
CA TYR A 98 0.05 -8.65 17.12
C TYR A 98 1.40 -8.28 16.50
N LEU A 99 1.45 -8.16 15.17
CA LEU A 99 2.67 -7.74 14.46
C LEU A 99 3.11 -6.33 14.88
N ARG A 100 2.15 -5.41 15.06
CA ARG A 100 2.44 -4.06 15.55
C ARG A 100 3.04 -4.06 16.94
N ALA A 101 2.50 -4.87 17.85
CA ALA A 101 3.01 -4.98 19.21
C ALA A 101 4.43 -5.56 19.26
N ARG A 102 4.77 -6.48 18.35
CA ARG A 102 6.08 -7.16 18.33
C ARG A 102 7.15 -6.46 17.48
N LEU A 103 6.74 -5.81 16.41
CA LEU A 103 7.63 -5.15 15.47
C LEU A 103 7.12 -3.72 15.24
N PRO A 104 7.32 -2.79 16.18
CA PRO A 104 6.95 -1.40 15.96
C PRO A 104 7.79 -0.83 14.83
N ILE A 105 7.18 -0.65 13.65
CA ILE A 105 7.84 -0.03 12.51
C ILE A 105 7.66 1.47 12.69
N SER A 106 8.75 2.15 13.04
CA SER A 106 8.82 3.60 12.91
C SER A 106 9.25 3.90 11.48
N LEU A 107 8.42 4.63 10.74
CA LEU A 107 8.79 5.18 9.45
C LEU A 107 9.16 6.64 9.67
N PRO A 108 10.46 6.96 9.92
CA PRO A 108 10.89 8.28 10.38
C PRO A 108 10.60 9.41 9.37
N ASP A 109 10.48 9.08 8.07
CA ASP A 109 10.23 10.04 6.99
C ASP A 109 8.77 10.09 6.50
N LEU A 110 7.86 9.32 7.10
CA LEU A 110 6.43 9.53 6.91
C LEU A 110 6.02 10.68 7.84
N PRO A 111 5.45 11.79 7.33
CA PRO A 111 5.12 12.94 8.17
C PRO A 111 4.13 12.50 9.26
N THR A 112 4.69 12.37 10.46
CA THR A 112 4.09 12.24 11.79
C THR A 112 2.75 11.50 11.91
N LYS A 113 2.81 10.35 12.60
CA LYS A 113 1.66 9.65 13.19
C LYS A 113 0.58 9.25 12.19
N VAL A 114 0.94 8.46 11.18
CA VAL A 114 -0.05 7.53 10.61
C VAL A 114 -0.24 6.42 11.64
N ASP A 115 -1.02 6.70 12.68
CA ASP A 115 -1.54 5.64 13.52
C ASP A 115 -2.50 4.83 12.65
N CYS A 116 -2.09 3.61 12.35
CA CYS A 116 -2.85 2.60 11.62
C CYS A 116 -4.26 2.35 12.20
N SER A 117 -4.51 2.80 13.44
CA SER A 117 -5.80 2.73 14.13
C SER A 117 -6.73 3.92 13.80
N ASP A 118 -6.20 5.04 13.31
CA ASP A 118 -6.98 6.23 12.95
C ASP A 118 -7.09 6.32 11.42
N LEU A 119 -8.06 5.56 10.90
CA LEU A 119 -8.39 5.53 9.48
C LEU A 119 -8.80 6.90 8.95
N GLY A 120 -9.39 7.76 9.79
CA GLY A 120 -9.78 9.13 9.44
C GLY A 120 -8.57 10.03 9.20
N ALA A 121 -7.56 9.96 10.07
CA ALA A 121 -6.30 10.67 9.89
C ALA A 121 -5.52 10.17 8.65
N SER A 122 -5.52 8.86 8.41
CA SER A 122 -4.91 8.26 7.21
C SER A 122 -5.61 8.71 5.92
N ASP A 123 -6.95 8.67 5.87
CA ASP A 123 -7.73 9.11 4.73
C ASP A 123 -7.60 10.62 4.48
N ALA A 124 -7.48 11.44 5.53
CA ALA A 124 -7.21 12.88 5.39
C ALA A 124 -5.83 13.15 4.77
N TYR A 125 -4.82 12.39 5.20
CA TYR A 125 -3.46 12.51 4.65
C TYR A 125 -3.40 12.10 3.18
N PHE A 126 -3.90 10.91 2.82
CA PHE A 126 -3.89 10.42 1.43
C PHE A 126 -4.95 11.09 0.53
N GLY A 127 -6.03 11.60 1.11
CA GLY A 127 -7.05 12.40 0.42
C GLY A 127 -6.54 13.76 -0.02
N CYS A 128 -5.75 14.45 0.83
CA CYS A 128 -5.07 15.69 0.47
C CYS A 128 -4.07 15.53 -0.70
N VAL A 129 -3.49 14.34 -0.87
CA VAL A 129 -2.54 14.04 -1.96
C VAL A 129 -3.26 13.84 -3.31
N LYS A 130 -4.57 13.54 -3.32
CA LYS A 130 -5.38 13.43 -4.55
C LYS A 130 -5.84 14.80 -5.10
N GLY A 131 -5.57 15.89 -4.39
CA GLY A 131 -6.06 17.25 -4.70
C GLY A 131 -4.99 18.31 -5.01
N LYS A 132 -3.76 17.93 -5.36
CA LYS A 132 -2.72 18.87 -5.85
C LYS A 132 -2.04 18.36 -7.11
#